data_AF-A0A848F2N8-F1
#
_entry.id   AF-A0A848F2N8-F1
#
_cell.length_a   1.000
_cell.length_b   1.000
_cell.length_c   1.000
_cell.angle_alpha   90.00
_cell.angle_beta   90.00
_cell.angle_gamma   90.00
#
_symmetry.space_group_name_H-M   'P 1'
#
loop_
_entity.id
_entity.type
_entity.pdbx_description
1 polymer ?
#
loop_
_entity_poly.entity_id
_entity_poly.type
_entity_poly.pdbx_seq_one_letter_code
_entity_poly.pdbx_strand_id
1 'polypeptide(L)'
;METFSDCFSALDDPRAGNARHDLLELVFVALAAVLCGAQDCTDMSLFAQAKLALLRQVVKLEHGAPSHDTFSRVFRLLAPEPFEAAFAKFTKAFGQALEGVVAIDGKALRGAYERGRKATPLHLVNIWAVEARLAIGQHLAPGRNEVLGAQQALALLSLEGCIVTADALHCRA
;
A
#
# COMPACT_ATOMS: atom_id res chain seq x y z
N MET A 1 -20.45 -7.34 -1.37
CA MET A 1 -18.99 -7.26 -1.17
C MET A 1 -18.45 -6.43 -2.31
N GLU A 2 -17.72 -5.35 -2.00
CA GLU A 2 -16.98 -4.63 -3.03
C GLU A 2 -15.89 -5.55 -3.60
N THR A 3 -15.76 -5.60 -4.92
CA THR A 3 -14.71 -6.36 -5.58
C THR A 3 -13.40 -5.58 -5.57
N PHE A 4 -12.26 -6.25 -5.81
CA PHE A 4 -10.97 -5.57 -5.91
C PHE A 4 -11.01 -4.40 -6.91
N SER A 5 -11.64 -4.59 -8.07
CA SER A 5 -11.81 -3.54 -9.06
C SER A 5 -12.60 -2.33 -8.54
N ASP A 6 -13.60 -2.54 -7.68
CA ASP A 6 -14.41 -1.46 -7.10
C ASP A 6 -13.64 -0.64 -6.05
N CYS A 7 -12.63 -1.24 -5.41
CA CYS A 7 -11.77 -0.54 -4.46
C CYS A 7 -10.77 0.39 -5.16
N PHE A 8 -10.28 -0.02 -6.33
CA PHE A 8 -9.25 0.69 -7.10
C PHE A 8 -9.79 1.45 -8.33
N SER A 9 -11.11 1.50 -8.53
CA SER A 9 -11.72 2.12 -9.72
C SER A 9 -11.47 3.62 -9.85
N ALA A 10 -11.20 4.31 -8.74
CA ALA A 10 -10.90 5.75 -8.71
C ALA A 10 -9.41 6.06 -8.97
N LEU A 11 -8.58 5.03 -9.20
CA LEU A 11 -7.17 5.22 -9.46
C LEU A 11 -6.95 5.54 -10.94
N ASP A 12 -6.54 6.78 -11.22
CA ASP A 12 -6.16 7.19 -12.57
C ASP A 12 -4.91 6.44 -13.04
N ASP A 13 -4.86 6.08 -14.32
CA ASP A 13 -3.65 5.52 -14.93
C ASP A 13 -2.70 6.65 -15.37
N PRO A 14 -1.56 6.84 -14.68
CA PRO A 14 -0.64 7.93 -14.98
C PRO A 14 0.28 7.61 -16.18
N ARG A 15 0.14 6.42 -16.78
CA ARG A 15 0.97 6.00 -17.92
C ARG A 15 0.45 6.59 -19.23
N ALA A 16 1.35 6.67 -20.21
CA ALA A 16 0.97 7.04 -21.56
C ALA A 16 0.02 6.01 -22.21
N GLY A 17 -0.76 6.44 -23.20
CA GLY A 17 -1.76 5.61 -23.91
C GLY A 17 -1.20 4.42 -24.70
N ASN A 18 0.11 4.19 -24.67
CA ASN A 18 0.75 2.98 -25.20
C ASN A 18 0.96 1.88 -24.13
N ALA A 19 0.29 1.99 -22.98
CA ALA A 19 0.31 0.96 -21.95
C ALA A 19 -0.27 -0.35 -22.50
N ARG A 20 0.51 -1.44 -22.40
CA ARG A 20 0.10 -2.78 -22.85
C ARG A 20 -0.69 -3.54 -21.79
N HIS A 21 -0.41 -3.30 -20.51
CA HIS A 21 -1.08 -4.01 -19.42
C HIS A 21 -2.05 -3.07 -18.72
N ASP A 22 -3.25 -3.55 -18.44
CA ASP A 22 -4.24 -2.86 -17.62
C ASP A 22 -3.67 -2.51 -16.23
N LEU A 23 -4.03 -1.33 -15.71
CA LEU A 23 -3.48 -0.85 -14.44
C LEU A 23 -3.89 -1.74 -13.27
N LEU A 24 -5.17 -2.12 -13.21
CA LEU A 24 -5.70 -2.92 -12.11
C LEU A 24 -5.10 -4.32 -12.12
N GLU A 25 -4.88 -4.89 -13.31
CA GLU A 25 -4.15 -6.16 -13.42
C GLU A 25 -2.73 -6.08 -12.86
N LEU A 26 -2.01 -4.98 -13.13
CA LEU A 26 -0.68 -4.79 -12.58
C LEU A 26 -0.68 -4.62 -11.06
N VAL A 27 -1.60 -3.82 -10.52
CA VAL A 27 -1.73 -3.64 -9.06
C VAL A 27 -2.10 -4.96 -8.39
N PHE A 28 -3.00 -5.75 -8.99
CA PHE A 28 -3.38 -7.07 -8.48
C PHE A 28 -2.19 -8.04 -8.46
N VAL A 29 -1.45 -8.15 -9.58
CA VAL A 29 -0.30 -9.05 -9.68
C VAL A 29 0.80 -8.63 -8.70
N ALA A 30 1.06 -7.33 -8.56
CA ALA A 30 2.03 -6.83 -7.60
C ALA A 30 1.63 -7.14 -6.16
N LEU A 31 0.35 -6.96 -5.80
CA LEU A 31 -0.18 -7.34 -4.48
C LEU A 31 0.01 -8.83 -4.21
N ALA A 32 -0.41 -9.69 -5.15
CA ALA A 32 -0.26 -11.14 -5.02
C ALA A 32 1.22 -11.55 -4.87
N ALA A 33 2.12 -10.93 -5.62
CA ALA A 33 3.55 -11.17 -5.53
C ALA A 33 4.10 -10.79 -4.15
N VAL A 34 3.75 -9.60 -3.63
CA VAL A 34 4.20 -9.12 -2.31
C VAL A 34 3.68 -10.01 -1.19
N LEU A 35 2.42 -10.45 -1.26
CA LEU A 35 1.86 -11.41 -0.31
C LEU A 35 2.59 -12.76 -0.34
N CYS A 36 3.20 -13.11 -1.47
CA CYS A 36 4.04 -14.29 -1.64
C CYS A 36 5.53 -14.02 -1.35
N GLY A 37 5.88 -12.84 -0.81
CA GLY A 37 7.22 -12.50 -0.37
C GLY A 37 8.10 -11.76 -1.38
N ALA A 38 7.56 -11.31 -2.52
CA ALA A 38 8.30 -10.47 -3.45
C ALA A 38 8.71 -9.14 -2.80
N GLN A 39 9.97 -8.74 -2.95
CA GLN A 39 10.52 -7.53 -2.32
C GLN A 39 10.76 -6.40 -3.31
N ASP A 40 10.86 -6.69 -4.60
CA ASP A 40 11.09 -5.70 -5.64
C ASP A 40 10.35 -6.00 -6.97
N CYS A 41 10.50 -5.10 -7.94
CA CYS A 41 9.86 -5.25 -9.26
C CYS A 41 10.39 -6.45 -10.06
N THR A 42 11.62 -6.90 -9.80
CA THR A 42 12.21 -8.09 -10.43
C THR A 42 11.52 -9.34 -9.90
N ASP A 43 11.33 -9.41 -8.57
CA ASP A 43 10.57 -10.49 -7.93
C ASP A 43 9.11 -10.51 -8.41
N MET A 44 8.46 -9.35 -8.53
CA MET A 44 7.10 -9.26 -9.08
C MET A 44 7.03 -9.82 -10.50
N SER A 45 8.00 -9.48 -11.35
CA SER A 45 8.09 -10.01 -12.72
C SER A 45 8.33 -11.52 -12.74
N LEU A 46 9.21 -12.02 -11.86
CA LEU A 46 9.50 -13.44 -11.73
C LEU A 46 8.26 -14.21 -11.27
N PHE A 47 7.55 -13.71 -10.25
CA PHE A 47 6.30 -14.26 -9.77
C PHE A 47 5.24 -14.30 -10.88
N ALA A 48 5.07 -13.19 -11.61
CA ALA A 48 4.11 -13.11 -12.71
C ALA A 48 4.38 -14.14 -13.81
N GLN A 49 5.66 -14.37 -14.15
CA GLN A 49 6.05 -15.40 -15.11
C GLN A 49 5.80 -16.80 -14.57
N ALA A 50 6.24 -17.08 -13.34
CA ALA A 50 6.12 -18.39 -12.72
C ALA A 50 4.67 -18.81 -12.44
N LYS A 51 3.77 -17.85 -12.19
CA LYS A 51 2.37 -18.08 -11.83
C LYS A 51 1.38 -17.61 -12.89
N LEU A 52 1.82 -17.35 -14.12
CA LEU A 52 0.97 -16.80 -15.19
C LEU A 52 -0.33 -17.58 -15.40
N ALA A 53 -0.26 -18.91 -15.44
CA ALA A 53 -1.44 -19.76 -15.63
C ALA A 53 -2.45 -19.66 -14.46
N LEU A 54 -1.97 -19.45 -13.24
CA LEU A 54 -2.81 -19.23 -12.05
C LEU A 54 -3.41 -17.82 -12.07
N LEU A 55 -2.58 -16.81 -12.34
CA LEU A 55 -3.03 -15.41 -12.41
C LEU A 55 -4.11 -15.21 -13.47
N ARG A 56 -4.02 -15.94 -14.59
CA ARG A 56 -5.02 -15.92 -15.66
C ARG A 56 -6.41 -16.43 -15.28
N GLN A 57 -6.55 -17.07 -14.12
CA GLN A 57 -7.85 -17.46 -13.59
C GLN A 57 -8.59 -16.28 -12.93
N VAL A 58 -7.87 -15.18 -12.64
CA VAL A 58 -8.41 -14.01 -11.93
C VAL A 58 -8.32 -12.74 -12.78
N VAL A 59 -7.22 -12.53 -13.50
CA VAL A 59 -6.97 -11.37 -14.38
C VAL A 59 -6.67 -11.82 -15.81
N LYS A 60 -6.85 -10.99 -16.83
CA LYS A 60 -6.71 -11.46 -18.23
C LYS A 60 -5.24 -11.61 -18.63
N LEU A 61 -4.42 -10.60 -18.34
CA LEU A 61 -3.02 -10.55 -18.77
C LEU A 61 -2.87 -10.88 -20.27
N GLU A 62 -3.60 -10.12 -21.10
CA GLU A 62 -3.70 -10.35 -22.55
C GLU A 62 -2.32 -10.42 -23.22
N HIS A 63 -1.40 -9.56 -22.77
CA HIS A 63 -0.03 -9.48 -23.28
C HIS A 63 0.98 -10.33 -22.49
N GLY A 64 0.52 -11.26 -21.65
CA GLY A 64 1.37 -12.14 -20.85
C GLY A 64 1.84 -11.54 -19.53
N ALA A 65 2.91 -12.11 -18.97
CA ALA A 65 3.47 -11.66 -17.70
C ALA A 65 4.14 -10.28 -17.85
N PRO A 66 3.80 -9.28 -17.01
CA PRO A 66 4.46 -7.97 -17.04
C PRO A 66 5.94 -8.06 -16.68
N SER A 67 6.75 -7.18 -17.28
CA SER A 67 8.17 -7.05 -16.95
C SER A 67 8.41 -6.22 -15.69
N HIS A 68 9.60 -6.36 -15.10
CA HIS A 68 10.04 -5.53 -13.97
C HIS A 68 10.01 -4.02 -14.30
N ASP A 69 10.36 -3.63 -15.53
CA ASP A 69 10.25 -2.24 -16.00
C ASP A 69 8.80 -1.73 -16.00
N THR A 70 7.84 -2.62 -16.29
CA THR A 70 6.41 -2.26 -16.31
C THR A 70 5.94 -1.94 -14.89
N PHE A 71 6.25 -2.80 -13.91
CA PHE A 71 5.96 -2.54 -12.50
C PHE A 71 6.67 -1.28 -12.01
N SER A 72 7.98 -1.18 -12.27
CA SER A 72 8.79 -0.05 -11.82
C SER A 72 8.29 1.28 -12.40
N ARG A 73 7.83 1.29 -13.67
CA ARG A 73 7.23 2.48 -14.27
C ARG A 73 5.89 2.86 -13.64
N VAL A 74 5.00 1.90 -13.40
CA VAL A 74 3.72 2.16 -12.72
C VAL A 74 3.94 2.77 -11.35
N PHE A 75 4.70 2.10 -10.48
CA PHE A 75 4.86 2.55 -9.09
C PHE A 75 5.67 3.84 -8.94
N ARG A 76 6.45 4.24 -9.95
CA ARG A 76 7.10 5.56 -9.98
C ARG A 76 6.16 6.70 -10.39
N LEU A 77 5.09 6.39 -11.12
CA LEU A 77 4.16 7.38 -11.67
C LEU A 77 2.87 7.49 -10.85
N LEU A 78 2.50 6.44 -10.11
CA LEU A 78 1.31 6.45 -9.28
C LEU A 78 1.39 7.55 -8.22
N ALA A 79 0.33 8.35 -8.14
CA ALA A 79 0.16 9.32 -7.07
C ALA A 79 -0.05 8.57 -5.74
N PRO A 80 0.71 8.89 -4.68
CA PRO A 80 0.57 8.22 -3.38
C PRO A 80 -0.81 8.37 -2.77
N GLU A 81 -1.39 9.58 -2.73
CA GLU A 81 -2.63 9.82 -1.98
C GLU A 81 -3.84 9.04 -2.53
N PRO A 82 -4.13 9.03 -3.85
CA PRO A 82 -5.23 8.23 -4.40
C PRO A 82 -4.99 6.72 -4.23
N PHE A 83 -3.74 6.28 -4.31
CA PHE A 83 -3.40 4.87 -4.12
C PHE A 83 -3.59 4.44 -2.66
N GLU A 84 -3.14 5.24 -1.70
CA GLU A 84 -3.37 5.01 -0.26
C GLU A 84 -4.85 4.92 0.06
N ALA A 85 -5.67 5.84 -0.47
CA ALA A 85 -7.12 5.82 -0.26
C ALA A 85 -7.79 4.56 -0.83
N ALA A 86 -7.42 4.15 -2.05
CA ALA A 86 -7.92 2.93 -2.68
C ALA A 86 -7.50 1.67 -1.89
N PHE A 87 -6.25 1.63 -1.43
CA PHE A 87 -5.74 0.53 -0.64
C PHE A 87 -6.41 0.44 0.74
N ALA A 88 -6.67 1.57 1.39
CA ALA A 88 -7.42 1.62 2.66
C ALA A 88 -8.86 1.12 2.49
N LYS A 89 -9.51 1.44 1.37
CA LYS A 89 -10.84 0.90 1.03
C LYS A 89 -10.78 -0.62 0.87
N PHE A 90 -9.76 -1.13 0.18
CA PHE A 90 -9.53 -2.56 0.01
C PHE A 90 -9.27 -3.29 1.34
N THR A 91 -8.40 -2.76 2.20
CA THR A 91 -8.11 -3.37 3.51
C THR A 91 -9.33 -3.34 4.42
N LYS A 92 -10.15 -2.28 4.37
CA LYS A 92 -11.43 -2.22 5.09
C LYS A 92 -12.43 -3.27 4.61
N ALA A 93 -12.48 -3.55 3.30
CA ALA A 93 -13.33 -4.61 2.76
C ALA A 93 -12.85 -6.02 3.17
N PHE A 94 -11.55 -6.18 3.41
CA PHE A 94 -10.95 -7.44 3.87
C PHE A 94 -11.01 -7.61 5.39
N GLY A 95 -10.98 -6.51 6.14
CA GLY A 95 -11.14 -6.49 7.58
C GLY A 95 -12.60 -6.71 7.97
N GLN A 96 -12.89 -7.82 8.65
CA GLN A 96 -14.05 -7.87 9.55
C GLN A 96 -13.90 -6.78 10.63
N ALA A 97 -14.98 -6.44 11.34
CA ALA A 97 -15.00 -5.37 12.35
C ALA A 97 -13.67 -5.33 13.14
N LEU A 98 -13.01 -4.17 13.14
CA LEU A 98 -11.76 -3.98 13.87
C LEU A 98 -12.11 -4.13 15.35
N GLU A 99 -11.64 -5.21 15.96
CA GLU A 99 -11.78 -5.49 17.38
C GLU A 99 -10.39 -5.82 17.94
N GLY A 100 -10.17 -5.48 19.21
CA GLY A 100 -8.90 -5.75 19.88
C GLY A 100 -7.93 -4.58 19.86
N VAL A 101 -6.64 -4.86 19.61
CA VAL A 101 -5.53 -3.92 19.78
C VAL A 101 -5.07 -3.35 18.45
N VAL A 102 -4.99 -2.03 18.38
CA VAL A 102 -4.43 -1.28 17.25
C VAL A 102 -3.17 -0.57 17.70
N ALA A 103 -2.04 -0.92 17.09
CA ALA A 103 -0.73 -0.33 17.36
C ALA A 103 -0.39 0.76 16.36
N ILE A 104 0.05 1.92 16.85
CA ILE A 104 0.54 3.04 16.06
C ILE A 104 2.05 3.16 16.27
N ASP A 105 2.80 3.15 15.17
CA ASP A 105 4.26 3.14 15.22
C ASP A 105 4.89 3.91 14.06
N GLY A 106 5.89 4.73 14.36
CA GLY A 106 6.70 5.45 13.40
C GLY A 106 7.81 4.59 12.79
N LYS A 107 7.83 4.47 11.45
CA LYS A 107 8.89 3.80 10.69
C LYS A 107 9.69 4.80 9.85
N ALA A 108 11.01 4.76 10.01
CA ALA A 108 11.94 5.43 9.10
C ALA A 108 12.38 4.47 8.00
N LEU A 109 12.01 4.76 6.75
CA LEU A 109 12.36 3.94 5.60
C LEU A 109 13.82 4.20 5.18
N ARG A 110 14.68 3.19 5.40
CA ARG A 110 16.08 3.24 4.99
C ARG A 110 16.18 3.26 3.47
N GLY A 111 16.90 4.25 2.94
CA GLY A 111 17.12 4.39 1.49
C GLY A 111 15.97 5.06 0.72
N ALA A 112 14.88 5.47 1.40
CA ALA A 112 13.83 6.28 0.81
C ALA A 112 14.18 7.76 0.98
N TYR A 113 14.69 8.40 -0.08
CA TYR A 113 15.04 9.82 -0.09
C TYR A 113 14.64 10.47 -1.42
N GLU A 114 14.28 11.75 -1.37
CA GLU A 114 14.09 12.53 -2.58
C GLU A 114 15.43 12.76 -3.28
N ARG A 115 15.45 12.53 -4.59
CA ARG A 115 16.65 12.71 -5.42
C ARG A 115 17.09 14.19 -5.36
N GLY A 116 18.33 14.42 -4.92
CA GLY A 116 18.88 15.77 -4.79
C GLY A 116 18.66 16.45 -3.43
N ARG A 117 17.95 15.81 -2.49
CA ARG A 117 17.90 16.26 -1.09
C ARG A 117 18.89 15.47 -0.22
N LYS A 118 19.39 16.11 0.85
CA LYS A 118 20.18 15.44 1.90
C LYS A 118 19.40 14.24 2.47
N ALA A 119 20.16 13.23 2.91
CA ALA A 119 19.72 11.91 3.36
C ALA A 119 18.80 11.91 4.60
N THR A 120 17.64 12.54 4.51
CA THR A 120 16.57 12.37 5.50
C THR A 120 15.68 11.23 5.01
N PRO A 121 15.65 10.10 5.73
CA PRO A 121 14.77 9.00 5.34
C PRO A 121 13.32 9.45 5.44
N LEU A 122 12.47 8.90 4.57
CA LEU A 122 11.03 9.09 4.64
C LEU A 122 10.52 8.47 5.96
N HIS A 123 9.79 9.27 6.75
CA HIS A 123 9.19 8.81 8.01
C HIS A 123 7.71 8.58 7.78
N LEU A 124 7.23 7.41 8.16
CA LEU A 124 5.84 7.00 8.06
C LEU A 124 5.31 6.72 9.45
N VAL A 125 4.01 6.86 9.62
CA VAL A 125 3.26 6.30 10.74
C VAL A 125 2.44 5.14 10.20
N ASN A 126 2.61 3.97 10.79
CA ASN A 126 1.83 2.78 10.49
C ASN A 126 0.79 2.53 11.57
N ILE A 127 -0.38 2.07 11.15
CA ILE A 127 -1.47 1.62 12.00
C ILE A 127 -1.66 0.12 11.77
N TRP A 128 -1.38 -0.66 12.80
CA TRP A 128 -1.32 -2.11 12.76
C TRP A 128 -2.42 -2.72 13.64
N ALA A 129 -3.35 -3.46 13.05
CA ALA A 129 -4.32 -4.26 13.77
C ALA A 129 -3.66 -5.59 14.18
N VAL A 130 -3.51 -5.82 15.48
CA VAL A 130 -2.70 -6.92 16.03
C VAL A 130 -3.34 -8.27 15.73
N GLU A 131 -4.64 -8.40 16.00
CA GLU A 131 -5.41 -9.62 15.85
C GLU A 131 -5.59 -10.00 14.38
N ALA A 132 -5.90 -9.00 13.54
CA ALA A 132 -6.00 -9.17 12.09
C ALA A 132 -4.63 -9.36 11.40
N ARG A 133 -3.53 -9.09 12.11
CA ARG A 133 -2.15 -9.08 11.59
C ARG A 133 -2.03 -8.28 10.28
N LEU A 134 -2.65 -7.11 10.27
CA LEU A 134 -2.82 -6.29 9.08
C LEU A 134 -2.45 -4.84 9.36
N ALA A 135 -1.70 -4.23 8.44
CA ALA A 135 -1.56 -2.78 8.38
C ALA A 135 -2.86 -2.20 7.82
N ILE A 136 -3.63 -1.52 8.66
CA ILE A 136 -4.95 -0.97 8.31
C ILE A 136 -4.87 0.49 7.87
N GLY A 137 -3.73 1.14 8.10
CA GLY A 137 -3.45 2.48 7.64
C GLY A 137 -1.96 2.78 7.68
N GLN A 138 -1.55 3.70 6.84
CA GLN A 138 -0.20 4.26 6.81
C GLN A 138 -0.30 5.71 6.37
N HIS A 139 0.54 6.58 6.93
CA HIS A 139 0.61 7.97 6.48
C HIS A 139 2.01 8.57 6.64
N LEU A 140 2.31 9.60 5.84
CA LEU A 140 3.57 10.33 5.95
C LEU A 140 3.63 11.08 7.29
N ALA A 141 4.78 11.04 7.96
CA ALA A 141 5.08 11.89 9.11
C ALA A 141 5.77 13.18 8.62
N PRO A 142 5.02 14.29 8.43
CA PRO A 142 5.55 15.50 7.81
C PRO A 142 6.68 16.08 8.64
N GLY A 143 7.85 16.30 8.02
CA GLY A 143 9.02 16.83 8.71
C GLY A 143 9.51 15.98 9.88
N ARG A 144 9.25 14.66 9.87
CA ARG A 144 9.52 13.72 10.98
C ARG A 144 8.65 13.96 12.22
N ASN A 145 7.55 14.70 12.07
CA ASN A 145 6.57 14.89 13.13
C ASN A 145 5.60 13.71 13.15
N GLU A 146 6.00 12.65 13.83
CA GLU A 146 5.22 11.43 14.00
C GLU A 146 3.86 11.69 14.66
N VAL A 147 3.77 12.66 15.57
CA VAL A 147 2.51 13.04 16.21
C VAL A 147 1.51 13.57 15.20
N LEU A 148 1.95 14.47 14.31
CA LEU A 148 1.08 15.01 13.27
C LEU A 148 0.69 13.93 12.25
N GLY A 149 1.63 13.07 11.86
CA GLY A 149 1.34 11.93 10.98
C GLY A 149 0.33 10.96 11.60
N ALA A 150 0.44 10.68 12.90
CA ALA A 150 -0.49 9.81 13.62
C ALA A 150 -1.90 10.44 13.70
N GLN A 151 -2.01 11.73 13.97
CA GLN A 151 -3.31 12.43 13.98
C GLN A 151 -3.99 12.39 12.61
N GLN A 152 -3.23 12.63 11.54
CA GLN A 152 -3.74 12.56 10.17
C GLN A 152 -4.16 11.13 9.79
N ALA A 153 -3.37 10.12 10.14
CA ALA A 153 -3.70 8.72 9.88
C ALA A 153 -4.95 8.26 10.65
N LEU A 154 -5.07 8.67 11.92
CA LEU A 154 -6.24 8.37 12.76
C LEU A 154 -7.52 9.03 12.23
N ALA A 155 -7.45 10.23 11.66
CA ALA A 155 -8.60 10.90 11.08
C ALA A 155 -9.23 10.12 9.91
N LEU A 156 -8.50 9.19 9.29
CA LEU A 156 -8.96 8.36 8.19
C LEU A 156 -9.64 7.06 8.64
N LEU A 157 -9.60 6.73 9.93
CA LEU A 157 -10.06 5.44 10.47
C LEU A 157 -11.06 5.64 11.61
N SER A 158 -12.09 4.79 11.66
CA SER A 158 -12.90 4.63 12.87
C SER A 158 -12.32 3.48 13.69
N LEU A 159 -11.83 3.79 14.89
CA LEU A 159 -11.25 2.84 15.85
C LEU A 159 -12.15 2.65 17.09
N GLU A 160 -13.44 2.91 16.94
CA GLU A 160 -14.40 2.75 18.04
C GLU A 160 -14.39 1.31 18.56
N GLY A 161 -14.31 1.14 19.88
CA GLY A 161 -14.21 -0.16 20.53
C GLY A 161 -12.83 -0.82 20.49
N CYS A 162 -11.84 -0.22 19.83
CA CYS A 162 -10.46 -0.73 19.82
C CYS A 162 -9.62 -0.16 20.96
N ILE A 163 -8.65 -0.94 21.44
CA ILE A 163 -7.59 -0.47 22.33
C ILE A 163 -6.46 0.08 21.46
N VAL A 164 -6.19 1.37 21.53
CA VAL A 164 -5.09 2.00 20.79
C VAL A 164 -3.83 2.00 21.65
N THR A 165 -2.76 1.41 21.14
CA THR A 165 -1.42 1.47 21.74
C THR A 165 -0.52 2.31 20.84
N ALA A 166 0.24 3.22 21.43
CA ALA A 166 1.19 4.05 20.71
C ALA A 166 2.38 4.36 21.63
N ASP A 167 3.49 4.79 21.04
CA ASP A 167 4.66 5.20 21.80
C ASP A 167 4.36 6.42 22.70
N ALA A 168 5.08 6.53 23.82
CA ALA A 168 4.85 7.62 24.79
C ALA A 168 5.06 9.02 24.17
N LEU A 169 5.79 9.11 23.06
CA LEU A 169 5.98 10.31 22.24
C LEU A 169 4.64 10.96 21.80
N HIS A 170 3.59 10.17 21.63
CA HIS A 170 2.27 10.64 21.19
C HIS A 170 1.43 11.26 22.29
N CYS A 171 1.81 11.08 23.57
CA CYS A 171 1.14 11.68 24.71
C CYS A 171 1.54 13.16 24.83
N ARG A 172 0.92 14.03 24.04
CA ARG A 172 1.03 15.49 24.16
C ARG A 172 -0.20 16.06 24.86
N ALA A 173 0.05 16.93 25.84
CA ALA A 173 -0.97 17.73 26.53
C ALA A 173 -1.43 18.93 25.69
#